data_AF-A0A135L349-F1
#
_entry.id   AF-A0A135L349-F1
#
_cell.length_a   1.000
_cell.length_b   1.000
_cell.length_c   1.000
_cell.angle_alpha   90.00
_cell.angle_beta   90.00
_cell.angle_gamma   90.00
#
_symmetry.space_group_name_H-M   'P 1'
#
loop_
_entity.id
_entity.type
_entity.pdbx_description
1 polymer ?
#
loop_
_entity_poly.entity_id
_entity_poly.type
_entity_poly.pdbx_seq_one_letter_code
_entity_poly.pdbx_strand_id
1 'polypeptide(L)'
;MSIAPCPIYGIHRMISKGDCSAVDANTGQEIPTLVGWYRCDCGERVLCEGWPHFGGAIGDYCTEGAIKGYGNIGGQMLFQVDKNLVWNTTQSTIEGYRFCTSDGVCR
;
A
#
# COMPACT_ATOMS: atom_id res chain seq x y z
N MET A 1 3.89 14.86 -4.24
CA MET A 1 4.29 13.88 -5.27
C MET A 1 3.12 13.73 -6.21
N SER A 2 3.27 13.95 -7.52
CA SER A 2 2.13 13.81 -8.45
C SER A 2 1.90 12.33 -8.73
N ILE A 3 0.84 11.76 -8.16
CA ILE A 3 0.39 10.42 -8.51
C ILE A 3 -0.30 10.50 -9.86
N ALA A 4 0.14 9.69 -10.82
CA ALA A 4 -0.51 9.61 -12.10
C ALA A 4 -1.96 9.14 -11.90
N PRO A 5 -2.96 9.78 -12.54
CA PRO A 5 -4.35 9.36 -12.39
C PRO A 5 -4.52 7.91 -12.85
N CYS A 6 -5.44 7.19 -12.21
CA CYS A 6 -5.72 5.80 -12.55
C CYS A 6 -6.25 5.71 -13.99
N PRO A 7 -5.62 4.92 -14.89
CA PRO A 7 -6.08 4.81 -16.27
C PRO A 7 -7.45 4.13 -16.40
N ILE A 8 -7.91 3.41 -15.36
CA ILE A 8 -9.18 2.69 -15.36
C ILE A 8 -10.30 3.53 -14.74
N TYR A 9 -10.02 4.23 -13.64
CA TYR A 9 -11.05 4.85 -12.79
C TYR A 9 -10.88 6.36 -12.58
N GLY A 10 -9.81 6.97 -13.11
CA GLY A 10 -9.37 8.33 -12.79
C GLY A 10 -8.71 8.44 -11.41
N ILE A 11 -9.35 7.87 -10.38
CA ILE A 11 -8.83 7.76 -9.01
C ILE A 11 -8.56 6.27 -8.71
N HIS A 12 -7.40 5.95 -8.14
CA HIS A 12 -7.03 4.56 -7.83
C HIS A 12 -7.94 4.00 -6.75
N ARG A 13 -8.69 2.95 -7.08
CA ARG A 13 -9.48 2.18 -6.13
C ARG A 13 -8.60 1.12 -5.48
N MET A 14 -8.10 1.42 -4.30
CA MET A 14 -7.16 0.58 -3.55
C MET A 14 -7.94 -0.45 -2.74
N ILE A 15 -8.15 -1.62 -3.32
CA ILE A 15 -8.88 -2.72 -2.67
C ILE A 15 -7.95 -3.41 -1.68
N SER A 16 -8.39 -3.55 -0.43
CA SER A 16 -7.66 -4.30 0.60
C SER A 16 -7.46 -5.75 0.17
N LYS A 17 -6.24 -6.25 0.33
CA LYS A 17 -5.87 -7.63 0.05
C LYS A 17 -5.37 -8.39 1.30
N GLY A 18 -5.52 -7.78 2.48
CA GLY A 18 -5.16 -8.34 3.77
C GLY A 18 -3.78 -7.89 4.26
N ASP A 19 -3.13 -8.77 5.01
CA ASP A 19 -1.81 -8.54 5.61
C ASP A 19 -0.67 -8.93 4.65
N CYS A 20 0.47 -8.25 4.80
CA CYS A 20 1.72 -8.56 4.14
C CYS A 20 2.91 -8.42 5.10
N SER A 21 4.07 -8.91 4.68
CA SER A 21 5.36 -8.61 5.29
C SER A 21 6.13 -7.69 4.36
N ALA A 22 6.86 -6.74 4.92
CA ALA A 22 7.74 -5.87 4.16
C ALA A 22 9.18 -5.96 4.68
N VAL A 23 10.13 -5.96 3.76
CA VAL A 23 11.56 -5.89 4.06
C VAL A 23 12.20 -4.79 3.24
N ASP A 24 13.25 -4.18 3.78
CA ASP A 24 14.09 -3.23 3.07
C ASP A 24 14.80 -3.94 1.90
N ALA A 25 14.65 -3.41 0.70
CA ALA A 25 15.19 -4.01 -0.52
C ALA A 25 16.72 -4.05 -0.57
N ASN A 26 17.41 -3.18 0.17
CA ASN A 26 18.88 -3.09 0.18
C ASN A 26 19.48 -3.95 1.28
N THR A 27 18.85 -4.00 2.45
CA THR A 27 19.41 -4.64 3.66
C THR A 27 18.74 -5.97 4.03
N GLY A 28 17.54 -6.24 3.50
CA GLY A 28 16.72 -7.39 3.88
C GLY A 28 16.12 -7.31 5.28
N GLN A 29 16.30 -6.20 6.00
CA GLN A 29 15.71 -6.00 7.33
C GLN A 29 14.21 -5.79 7.25
N GLU A 30 13.47 -6.32 8.22
CA GLU A 30 12.01 -6.13 8.30
C GLU A 30 11.63 -4.65 8.47
N ILE A 31 10.53 -4.28 7.83
CA ILE A 31 9.84 -2.99 7.99
C ILE A 31 8.50 -3.31 8.66
N PRO A 32 8.45 -3.41 9.99
CA PRO A 32 7.29 -3.95 10.72
C PRO A 32 6.08 -3.02 10.68
N THR A 33 6.25 -1.77 10.25
CA THR A 33 5.15 -0.82 10.13
C THR A 33 4.34 -1.01 8.85
N LEU A 34 4.84 -1.72 7.82
CA LEU A 34 4.09 -1.93 6.58
C LEU A 34 3.40 -3.29 6.58
N VAL A 35 2.19 -3.33 7.14
CA VAL A 35 1.43 -4.57 7.37
C VAL A 35 0.21 -4.71 6.47
N GLY A 36 -0.49 -3.62 6.16
CA GLY A 36 -1.65 -3.65 5.27
C GLY A 36 -1.23 -3.48 3.82
N TRP A 37 -1.79 -4.28 2.91
CA TRP A 37 -1.54 -4.11 1.47
C TRP A 37 -2.82 -3.97 0.65
N TYR A 38 -2.73 -3.08 -0.33
CA TYR A 38 -3.83 -2.70 -1.20
C TYR A 38 -3.39 -2.75 -2.64
N ARG A 39 -4.34 -3.05 -3.53
CA ARG A 39 -4.08 -3.10 -4.97
C ARG A 39 -5.25 -2.51 -5.74
N CYS A 40 -4.93 -1.65 -6.71
CA CYS A 40 -5.86 -1.23 -7.74
C CYS A 40 -5.78 -2.17 -8.96
N ASP A 41 -6.87 -2.23 -9.72
CA ASP A 41 -6.94 -3.06 -10.94
C ASP A 41 -5.97 -2.60 -12.03
N CYS A 42 -5.53 -1.33 -12.01
CA CYS A 42 -4.47 -0.84 -12.89
C CYS A 42 -3.10 -1.43 -12.58
N GLY A 43 -2.95 -2.14 -11.45
CA GLY A 43 -1.70 -2.74 -11.00
C GLY A 43 -1.01 -1.97 -9.89
N GLU A 44 -1.45 -0.74 -9.59
CA GLU A 44 -0.85 0.09 -8.56
C GLU A 44 -1.07 -0.50 -7.16
N ARG A 45 -0.02 -0.48 -6.33
CA ARG A 45 -0.03 -1.01 -4.98
C ARG A 45 0.30 0.06 -3.95
N VAL A 46 -0.28 -0.11 -2.78
CA VAL A 46 0.03 0.66 -1.57
C VAL A 46 0.24 -0.30 -0.43
N LEU A 47 1.29 -0.08 0.35
CA LEU A 47 1.51 -0.72 1.64
C LEU A 47 1.36 0.34 2.72
N CYS A 48 0.72 0.03 3.84
CA CYS A 48 0.61 0.95 4.96
C CYS A 48 0.49 0.27 6.32
N GLU A 49 0.69 1.05 7.37
CA GLU A 49 0.54 0.63 8.77
C GLU A 49 -0.92 0.43 9.17
N GLY A 50 -1.77 1.38 8.76
CA GLY A 50 -3.16 1.39 9.18
C GLY A 50 -4.13 0.71 8.21
N TRP A 51 -5.40 0.88 8.54
CA TRP A 51 -6.54 0.32 7.81
C TRP A 51 -7.46 1.42 7.26
N PRO A 52 -6.98 2.25 6.31
CA PRO A 52 -7.72 3.38 5.77
C PRO A 52 -9.06 3.02 5.12
N HIS A 53 -9.22 1.78 4.64
CA HIS A 53 -10.52 1.31 4.14
C HIS A 53 -11.62 1.26 5.22
N PHE A 54 -11.26 1.27 6.51
CA PHE A 54 -12.18 1.46 7.63
C PHE A 54 -12.25 2.92 8.13
N GLY A 55 -11.60 3.86 7.46
CA GLY A 55 -11.51 5.26 7.88
C GLY A 55 -10.43 5.54 8.93
N GLY A 56 -9.57 4.56 9.23
CA GLY A 56 -8.41 4.75 10.10
C GLY A 56 -7.30 5.57 9.43
N ALA A 57 -6.36 6.08 10.24
CA ALA A 57 -5.16 6.72 9.72
C ALA A 57 -4.31 5.73 8.90
N ILE A 58 -3.58 6.24 7.91
CA ILE A 58 -2.67 5.44 7.07
C ILE A 58 -1.39 5.08 7.83
N GLY A 59 -0.83 6.02 8.60
CA GLY A 59 0.44 5.83 9.30
C GLY A 59 1.62 5.84 8.33
N ASP A 60 2.60 4.96 8.56
CA ASP A 60 3.65 4.70 7.58
C ASP A 60 3.07 4.07 6.32
N TYR A 61 3.49 4.54 5.15
CA TYR A 61 3.04 3.99 3.87
C TYR A 61 4.05 4.17 2.75
N CYS A 62 3.89 3.35 1.71
CA CYS A 62 4.57 3.53 0.45
C CYS A 62 3.67 3.15 -0.73
N THR A 63 4.00 3.68 -1.90
CA THR A 63 3.29 3.43 -3.16
C THR A 63 4.16 2.60 -4.09
N GLU A 64 3.62 2.25 -5.26
CA GLU A 64 4.29 1.39 -6.26
C GLU A 64 5.76 1.75 -6.54
N GLY A 65 6.14 3.03 -6.56
CA GLY A 65 7.52 3.47 -6.82
C GLY A 65 8.55 3.00 -5.77
N ALA A 66 8.10 2.71 -4.55
CA ALA A 66 8.94 2.20 -3.47
C ALA A 66 9.12 0.68 -3.54
N ILE A 67 8.20 -0.05 -4.18
CA ILE A 67 8.22 -1.52 -4.24
C ILE A 67 9.22 -1.97 -5.31
N LYS A 68 10.25 -2.72 -4.90
CA LYS A 68 11.31 -3.22 -5.78
C LYS A 68 11.14 -4.68 -6.17
N GLY A 69 10.38 -5.42 -5.37
CA GLY A 69 10.12 -6.84 -5.60
C GLY A 69 8.97 -7.33 -4.72
N TYR A 70 8.44 -8.49 -5.06
CA TYR A 70 7.44 -9.18 -4.25
C TYR A 70 7.60 -10.69 -4.38
N GLY A 71 7.17 -11.42 -3.36
CA GLY A 71 7.24 -12.87 -3.28
C GLY A 71 6.24 -13.41 -2.28
N ASN A 72 6.31 -14.70 -1.99
CA ASN A 72 5.46 -15.35 -0.99
C ASN A 72 6.34 -16.06 0.04
N ILE A 73 6.02 -15.88 1.32
CA ILE A 73 6.63 -16.64 2.42
C ILE A 73 5.50 -17.20 3.28
N GLY A 74 5.40 -18.52 3.39
CA GLY A 74 4.43 -19.17 4.27
C GLY A 74 2.97 -18.83 3.97
N GLY A 75 2.62 -18.50 2.73
CA GLY A 75 1.26 -18.08 2.35
C GLY A 75 1.00 -16.58 2.47
N GLN A 76 1.90 -15.82 3.10
CA GLN A 76 1.81 -14.36 3.20
C GLN A 76 2.57 -13.68 2.06
N MET A 77 2.07 -12.52 1.62
CA MET A 77 2.77 -11.72 0.61
C MET A 77 3.95 -10.99 1.24
N LEU A 78 5.12 -11.16 0.64
CA LEU A 78 6.33 -10.44 1.00
C LEU A 78 6.57 -9.34 -0.03
N PHE A 79 6.85 -8.12 0.42
CA PHE A 79 7.28 -7.01 -0.41
C PHE A 79 8.70 -6.58 -0.05
N GLN A 80 9.52 -6.35 -1.08
CA GLN A 80 10.81 -5.68 -0.94
C GLN A 80 10.61 -4.20 -1.27
N VAL A 81 10.91 -3.34 -0.31
CA VAL A 81 10.60 -1.90 -0.36
C VAL A 81 11.87 -1.09 -0.18
N ASP A 82 12.04 -0.03 -0.96
CA ASP A 82 13.04 0.99 -0.65
C ASP A 82 12.54 1.84 0.52
N LYS A 83 13.13 1.62 1.70
CA LYS A 83 12.75 2.30 2.95
C LYS A 83 12.83 3.81 2.87
N ASN A 84 13.67 4.37 1.99
CA ASN A 84 13.79 5.83 1.83
C ASN A 84 12.57 6.44 1.14
N LEU A 85 11.70 5.61 0.56
CA LEU A 85 10.44 5.99 -0.07
C LEU A 85 9.23 5.55 0.78
N VAL A 86 9.44 5.35 2.08
CA VAL A 86 8.37 5.21 3.07
C VAL A 86 8.09 6.59 3.65
N TRP A 87 6.83 6.99 3.60
CA TRP A 87 6.33 8.25 4.12
C TRP A 87 5.41 8.00 5.31
N ASN A 88 5.12 9.03 6.09
CA ASN A 88 4.20 8.95 7.20
C ASN A 88 3.08 10.00 7.06
N THR A 89 1.85 9.63 7.42
CA THR A 89 0.73 10.57 7.52
C THR A 89 -0.28 10.12 8.57
N THR A 90 -0.94 11.09 9.21
CA THR A 90 -2.07 10.86 10.12
C THR A 90 -3.42 10.87 9.40
N GLN A 91 -3.44 11.19 8.11
CA GLN A 91 -4.64 11.20 7.29
C GLN A 91 -5.08 9.77 6.95
N SER A 92 -6.37 9.60 6.69
CA SER A 92 -6.95 8.35 6.17
C SER A 92 -7.01 8.30 4.64
N THR A 93 -6.54 9.35 3.96
CA THR A 93 -6.62 9.52 2.51
C THR A 93 -5.27 9.90 1.92
N ILE A 94 -5.07 9.52 0.66
CA ILE A 94 -3.95 9.97 -0.18
C ILE A 94 -4.58 10.57 -1.43
N GLU A 95 -4.14 11.75 -1.83
CA GLU A 95 -4.61 12.38 -3.08
C GLU A 95 -4.43 11.42 -4.27
N GLY A 96 -5.47 11.22 -5.07
CA GLY A 96 -5.44 10.28 -6.20
C GLY A 96 -5.74 8.82 -5.84
N TYR A 97 -5.92 8.48 -4.56
CA TYR A 97 -6.31 7.15 -4.11
C TYR A 97 -7.61 7.17 -3.30
N ARG A 98 -8.34 6.07 -3.36
CA ARG A 98 -9.49 5.79 -2.51
C ARG A 98 -9.41 4.37 -1.99
N PHE A 99 -9.50 4.18 -0.69
CA PHE A 99 -9.32 2.87 -0.08
C PHE A 99 -10.66 2.14 0.03
N CYS A 100 -10.70 0.90 -0.43
CA CYS A 100 -11.92 0.12 -0.52
C CYS A 100 -11.79 -1.21 0.23
N THR A 101 -12.88 -1.62 0.85
CA THR A 101 -13.06 -2.98 1.36
C THR A 101 -13.09 -3.99 0.21
N SER A 102 -12.96 -5.28 0.53
CA SER A 102 -12.96 -6.37 -0.46
C SER A 102 -14.29 -6.54 -1.21
N ASP A 103 -15.40 -6.06 -0.65
CA ASP A 103 -16.73 -6.00 -1.28
C ASP A 103 -16.95 -4.73 -2.13
N GLY A 104 -15.94 -3.86 -2.24
CA GLY A 104 -15.93 -2.70 -3.13
C GLY A 104 -16.48 -1.40 -2.53
N VAL A 105 -16.77 -1.34 -1.23
CA VAL A 105 -17.15 -0.10 -0.55
C VAL A 105 -15.91 0.75 -0.33
N CYS A 106 -15.89 1.95 -0.91
CA CYS A 106 -14.74 2.84 -0.85
C CYS A 106 -14.97 4.01 0.12
N ARG A 107 -13.95 4.36 0.90
CA ARG A 107 -13.91 5.51 1.80
C ARG A 107 -12.85 6.51 1.36
#